data_AF-A0A1G3CJ75-F1
#
_entry.id   AF-A0A1G3CJ75-F1
#
_cell.length_a   1.000
_cell.length_b   1.000
_cell.length_c   1.000
_cell.angle_alpha   90.00
_cell.angle_beta   90.00
_cell.angle_gamma   90.00
#
_symmetry.space_group_name_H-M   'P 1'
#
loop_
_entity.id
_entity.type
_entity.pdbx_description
1 polymer ?
#
loop_
_entity_poly.entity_id
_entity_poly.type
_entity_poly.pdbx_seq_one_letter_code
_entity_poly.pdbx_strand_id
1 'polypeptide(L)' 'MKVVFHPDAEAEFQEAIEYYEERQENLGHDFALEIHSAIQRALDFPETWPTLRGEVRRSLV' A
#
# COMPACT_ATOMS: atom_id res chain seq x y z
N MET A 1 -4.87 3.05 -15.42
CA MET A 1 -4.55 1.66 -15.00
C MET A 1 -5.46 1.33 -13.82
N LYS A 2 -6.02 0.11 -13.74
CA LYS A 2 -6.91 -0.27 -12.62
C LYS A 2 -6.07 -0.93 -11.53
N VAL A 3 -6.21 -0.46 -10.29
CA VAL A 3 -5.65 -1.12 -9.10
C VAL A 3 -6.67 -2.12 -8.59
N VAL A 4 -6.21 -3.33 -8.27
CA VAL A 4 -7.03 -4.38 -7.66
C VAL A 4 -6.25 -4.94 -6.48
N PHE A 5 -6.86 -4.91 -5.30
CA PHE A 5 -6.31 -5.56 -4.12
C PHE A 5 -6.68 -7.05 -4.15
N HIS A 6 -5.76 -7.89 -3.69
CA HIS A 6 -6.15 -9.24 -3.25
C HIS A 6 -7.04 -9.10 -2.01
N PRO A 7 -8.10 -9.92 -1.84
CA PRO A 7 -9.00 -9.81 -0.68
C PRO A 7 -8.25 -9.79 0.66
N ASP A 8 -7.27 -10.68 0.83
CA ASP A 8 -6.45 -10.72 2.05
C ASP A 8 -5.63 -9.42 2.24
N ALA A 9 -5.14 -8.81 1.16
CA ALA A 9 -4.39 -7.56 1.24
C ALA A 9 -5.29 -6.36 1.58
N GLU A 10 -6.55 -6.36 1.12
CA GLU A 10 -7.54 -5.35 1.50
C GLU A 10 -7.91 -5.49 2.98
N ALA A 11 -8.08 -6.72 3.47
CA ALA A 11 -8.33 -6.99 4.89
C ALA A 11 -7.14 -6.57 5.78
N GLU A 12 -5.91 -6.95 5.40
CA GLU A 12 -4.68 -6.54 6.11
C GLU A 12 -4.51 -5.01 6.12
N PHE A 13 -4.83 -4.33 5.00
CA PHE A 13 -4.77 -2.88 4.93
C PHE A 13 -5.77 -2.21 5.87
N GLN A 14 -7.00 -2.69 5.91
CA GLN A 14 -8.04 -2.18 6.81
C GLN A 14 -7.68 -2.40 8.28
N GLU A 15 -7.20 -3.59 8.64
CA GLU A 15 -6.74 -3.90 10.00
C GLU A 15 -5.58 -2.98 10.43
N ALA A 16 -4.65 -2.69 9.53
CA ALA A 16 -3.53 -1.79 9.81
C ALA A 16 -4.00 -0.34 10.02
N ILE A 17 -4.96 0.15 9.23
CA ILE A 17 -5.55 1.49 9.41
C ILE A 17 -6.17 1.59 10.81
N GLU A 18 -7.01 0.62 11.19
CA GLU A 18 -7.67 0.59 12.49
C GLU A 18 -6.64 0.55 13.63
N TYR A 19 -5.65 -0.34 13.53
CA TYR A 19 -4.57 -0.45 14.51
C TYR A 19 -3.82 0.87 14.71
N TYR A 20 -3.49 1.58 13.62
CA TYR A 20 -2.75 2.84 13.72
C TYR A 20 -3.60 3.98 14.29
N GLU A 21 -4.88 4.05 13.93
CA GLU A 21 -5.78 5.06 14.46
C GLU A 21 -6.01 4.90 15.97
N GLU A 22 -6.10 3.67 16.47
CA GLU A 22 -6.19 3.39 17.91
C GLU A 22 -4.97 3.85 18.70
N ARG A 23 -3.80 3.96 18.05
CA ARG A 23 -2.53 4.33 18.70
C ARG A 23 -2.35 5.84 18.79
N GLN A 24 -2.81 6.57 17.78
CA GLN A 24 -2.73 8.02 17.72
C GLN A 24 -3.79 8.53 16.74
N GLU A 25 -4.52 9.56 17.15
CA GLU A 25 -5.48 10.26 16.29
C GLU A 25 -4.83 10.66 14.96
N ASN A 26 -5.51 10.36 13.85
CA ASN A 26 -5.13 10.54 12.45
C ASN A 26 -3.98 9.66 11.93
N LEU A 27 -3.34 8.81 12.75
CA LEU A 27 -2.23 7.99 12.27
C LEU A 27 -2.70 6.90 11.30
N GLY A 28 -3.91 6.37 11.46
CA GLY A 28 -4.49 5.42 10.50
C GLY A 28 -4.77 6.07 9.15
N HIS A 29 -5.26 7.31 9.17
CA HIS A 29 -5.45 8.12 7.97
C HIS A 29 -4.12 8.41 7.24
N ASP A 30 -3.10 8.86 7.98
CA ASP A 30 -1.78 9.14 7.40
C ASP A 30 -1.14 7.89 6.80
N PHE A 31 -1.28 6.75 7.47
CA PHE A 31 -0.88 5.45 6.92
C PHE A 31 -1.60 5.11 5.61
N ALA A 32 -2.93 5.30 5.56
CA ALA A 32 -3.70 5.04 4.35
C ALA A 32 -3.26 5.93 3.17
N LEU A 33 -3.00 7.21 3.43
CA LEU A 33 -2.51 8.15 2.43
C LEU A 33 -1.14 7.73 1.87
N GLU A 34 -0.23 7.27 2.72
CA GLU A 34 1.10 6.82 2.27
C GLU A 34 1.02 5.57 1.39
N ILE A 35 0.14 4.61 1.73
CA ILE A 35 -0.09 3.42 0.90
C ILE A 35 -0.68 3.80 -0.46
N HIS A 36 -1.69 4.69 -0.50
CA HIS A 36 -2.24 5.17 -1.77
C HIS A 36 -1.20 5.93 -2.61
N SER A 37 -0.35 6.74 -1.97
CA SER A 37 0.74 7.45 -2.62
C SER A 37 1.78 6.48 -3.20
N ALA A 38 2.09 5.39 -2.49
CA ALA A 38 2.97 4.34 -2.98
C ALA A 38 2.40 3.62 -4.21
N ILE A 39 1.10 3.32 -4.18
CA ILE A 39 0.39 2.74 -5.33
C ILE A 39 0.47 3.70 -6.51
N GLN A 40 0.21 4.99 -6.32
CA GLN A 40 0.28 5.97 -7.40
C GLN A 40 1.69 6.03 -8.00
N ARG A 41 2.75 6.06 -7.17
CA ARG A 41 4.14 5.96 -7.66
C ARG A 41 4.38 4.68 -8.46
N ALA A 42 3.79 3.55 -8.03
CA ALA A 42 3.88 2.28 -8.74
C ALA A 42 3.18 2.31 -10.11
N LEU A 43 2.08 3.05 -10.24
CA LEU A 43 1.40 3.26 -11.51
C LEU A 43 2.21 4.18 -12.44
N ASP A 44 2.79 5.25 -11.90
CA ASP A 44 3.50 6.26 -12.67
C ASP A 44 4.86 5.74 -13.16
N PHE A 45 5.52 4.87 -12.38
CA PHE A 45 6.84 4.33 -12.69
C PHE A 45 6.91 2.80 -12.50
N PRO A 46 6.19 2.01 -13.31
CA PRO A 46 6.01 0.57 -13.09
C PRO A 46 7.31 -0.25 -13.13
N GLU A 47 8.37 0.27 -13.75
CA GLU A 47 9.66 -0.42 -13.88
C GLU A 47 10.70 -0.02 -12.82
N THR A 48 10.40 0.94 -11.95
CA THR A 48 11.37 1.48 -10.97
C THR A 48 11.87 0.46 -9.96
N TRP A 49 11.00 -0.42 -9.48
CA TRP A 49 11.38 -1.42 -8.47
C TRP A 49 11.89 -2.70 -9.12
N PRO A 50 12.99 -3.29 -8.63
CA PRO A 50 13.49 -4.55 -9.16
C PRO A 50 12.46 -5.67 -9.00
N THR A 51 12.43 -6.57 -9.98
CA THR A 51 11.67 -7.81 -9.88
C THR A 51 12.23 -8.67 -8.76
N LEU A 52 11.39 -9.00 -7.78
CA LEU A 52 11.73 -9.87 -6.67
C LEU A 52 11.61 -11.34 -7.08
N ARG A 53 10.48 -11.71 -7.70
CA ARG A 53 10.20 -13.07 -8.18
C ARG A 53 9.09 -13.05 -9.22
N GLY A 54 9.31 -13.63 -10.40
CA GLY A 54 8.30 -13.67 -11.46
C GLY A 54 7.90 -12.25 -11.88
N GLU A 55 6.63 -11.89 -11.71
CA GLU A 55 6.12 -10.54 -11.97
C GLU A 55 5.99 -9.68 -10.70
N VAL A 56 6.44 -10.17 -9.56
CA VAL A 56 6.34 -9.48 -8.27
C VAL A 56 7.45 -8.45 -8.14
N ARG A 57 7.07 -7.20 -7.82
CA ARG A 57 7.97 -6.10 -7.45
C ARG A 57 7.63 -5.61 -6.04
N ARG A 58 8.61 -5.10 -5.30
CA ARG A 58 8.41 -4.60 -3.93
C ARG A 58 8.67 -3.10 -3.85
N SER A 59 7.61 -2.34 -3.59
CA SER A 59 7.70 -0.93 -3.18
C SER A 59 7.75 -0.84 -1.66
N LEU A 60 8.68 -0.04 -1.12
CA LEU A 60 8.77 0.27 0.30
C LEU A 60 8.44 1.75 0.49
N VAL A 61 7.74 2.04 1.59
CA VAL A 61 7.43 3.40 2.08
C VAL A 61 8.13 3.64 3.40
#